data_AF-A0A819K041-F1
#
_entry.id   AF-A0A819K041-F1
#
_cell.length_a   1.000
_cell.length_b   1.000
_cell.length_c   1.000
_cell.angle_alpha   90.00
_cell.angle_beta   90.00
_cell.angle_gamma   90.00
#
_symmetry.space_group_name_H-M   'P 1'
#
loop_
_entity.id
_entity.type
_entity.pdbx_description
1 polymer ?
#
loop_
_entity_poly.entity_id
_entity_poly.type
_entity_poly.pdbx_seq_one_letter_code
_entity_poly.pdbx_strand_id
1 'polypeptide(L)'
;QEISNGIRNFYPLRTEGAIFTSLLSKVIDAAIMDEGVLEYETSSNYCNLTLVGTGFDPSAFGIVFQKNWVYEQVLDVNILSLRESGTINNLKSKWFQSNTCSQSLDTSTGSSIEVMGGLFVTFLVMCGLSLIFFILVNRSHIISRLWQIINKVRYRVRQTTRTSSDIPLDGPRPFIIVEV
;
A
#
# COMPACT_ATOMS: atom_id res chain seq x y z
N GLN A 1 20.47 -10.01 -5.68
CA GLN A 1 20.32 -10.70 -4.39
C GLN A 1 19.52 -11.96 -4.68
N GLU A 2 20.09 -13.14 -4.47
CA GLU A 2 19.43 -14.39 -4.83
C GLU A 2 18.37 -14.72 -3.76
N ILE A 3 17.12 -14.89 -4.19
CA ILE A 3 15.96 -15.08 -3.30
C ILE A 3 16.02 -16.45 -2.60
N SER A 4 16.80 -17.38 -3.16
CA SER A 4 16.87 -18.78 -2.74
C SER A 4 17.89 -19.08 -1.63
N ASN A 5 18.80 -18.13 -1.31
CA ASN A 5 19.86 -18.34 -0.31
C ASN A 5 20.63 -19.67 -0.51
N GLY A 6 20.78 -20.11 -1.76
CA GLY A 6 21.46 -21.37 -2.15
C GLY A 6 20.61 -22.65 -2.13
N ILE A 7 19.33 -22.60 -1.74
CA ILE A 7 18.43 -23.78 -1.71
C ILE A 7 17.61 -23.84 -2.99
N ARG A 8 17.89 -24.82 -3.85
CA ARG A 8 17.20 -25.01 -5.13
C ARG A 8 15.94 -25.85 -4.97
N ASN A 9 14.84 -25.21 -4.55
CA ASN A 9 13.51 -25.82 -4.49
C ASN A 9 12.78 -25.64 -5.84
N PHE A 10 13.13 -26.46 -6.83
CA PHE A 10 12.40 -26.49 -8.09
C PHE A 10 11.27 -27.52 -8.02
N TYR A 11 10.05 -27.10 -8.33
CA TYR A 11 8.90 -27.97 -8.46
C TYR A 11 8.70 -28.30 -9.95
N PRO A 12 8.97 -29.56 -10.38
CA PRO A 12 8.77 -29.94 -11.78
C PRO A 12 7.27 -30.09 -12.06
N LEU A 13 6.69 -29.08 -12.70
CA LEU A 13 5.30 -29.12 -13.14
C LEU A 13 5.26 -29.74 -14.54
N ARG A 14 4.71 -30.95 -14.65
CA ARG A 14 4.60 -31.70 -15.91
C ARG A 14 3.42 -31.26 -16.78
N THR A 15 2.49 -30.51 -16.23
CA THR A 15 1.25 -30.11 -16.89
C THR A 15 1.10 -28.61 -16.82
N GLU A 16 0.88 -27.98 -17.97
CA GLU A 16 0.82 -26.52 -18.10
C GLU A 16 -0.29 -25.90 -17.23
N GLY A 17 -1.48 -26.50 -17.23
CA GLY A 17 -2.60 -26.05 -16.39
C GLY A 17 -2.39 -26.24 -14.87
N ALA A 18 -1.41 -27.07 -14.45
CA ALA A 18 -1.11 -27.26 -13.04
C ALA A 18 -0.34 -26.06 -12.44
N ILE A 19 0.26 -25.21 -13.27
CA ILE A 19 1.04 -24.06 -12.83
C ILE A 19 0.15 -23.03 -12.13
N PHE A 20 -0.94 -22.62 -12.77
CA PHE A 20 -1.85 -21.62 -12.21
C PHE A 20 -2.53 -22.10 -10.92
N THR A 21 -2.93 -23.37 -10.87
CA THR A 21 -3.53 -23.96 -9.64
C THR A 21 -2.51 -24.08 -8.50
N SER A 22 -1.24 -24.37 -8.80
CA SER A 22 -0.16 -24.41 -7.81
C SER A 22 0.20 -23.02 -7.28
N LEU A 23 0.13 -21.98 -8.11
CA LEU A 23 0.28 -20.58 -7.69
C LEU A 23 -0.87 -20.15 -6.77
N LEU A 24 -2.11 -20.45 -7.15
CA LEU A 24 -3.29 -20.09 -6.35
C LEU A 24 -3.34 -20.83 -5.00
N SER A 25 -2.90 -22.09 -4.98
CA SER A 25 -2.81 -22.88 -3.75
C SER A 25 -1.56 -22.57 -2.91
N LYS A 26 -0.70 -21.63 -3.35
CA LYS A 26 0.53 -21.21 -2.68
C LYS A 26 1.51 -22.36 -2.44
N VAL A 27 1.53 -23.35 -3.34
CA VAL A 27 2.54 -24.42 -3.35
C VAL A 27 3.87 -23.89 -3.92
N ILE A 28 3.77 -22.98 -4.89
CA ILE A 28 4.89 -22.27 -5.49
C ILE A 28 4.66 -20.76 -5.38
N ASP A 29 5.73 -20.00 -5.19
CA ASP A 29 5.66 -18.53 -5.07
C ASP A 29 5.72 -17.84 -6.43
N ALA A 30 6.39 -18.45 -7.41
CA ALA A 30 6.57 -17.90 -8.74
C ALA A 30 6.69 -19.01 -9.79
N ALA A 31 6.25 -18.71 -11.01
CA ALA A 31 6.45 -19.55 -12.19
C ALA A 31 7.00 -18.71 -13.33
N ILE A 32 7.79 -19.35 -14.20
CA ILE A 32 8.35 -18.74 -15.40
C ILE A 32 7.77 -19.47 -16.60
N MET A 33 7.14 -18.71 -17.50
CA MET A 33 6.50 -19.19 -18.73
C MET A 33 6.58 -18.08 -19.79
N ASP A 34 6.21 -18.41 -21.03
CA ASP A 34 6.04 -17.46 -22.12
C ASP A 34 5.11 -16.28 -21.75
N GLU A 35 5.52 -15.08 -22.14
CA GLU A 35 4.83 -13.83 -21.80
C GLU A 35 3.41 -13.79 -22.38
N GLY A 36 3.19 -14.28 -23.61
CA GLY A 36 1.88 -14.22 -24.26
C GLY A 36 0.86 -15.12 -23.57
N VAL A 37 1.28 -16.30 -23.10
CA VAL A 37 0.42 -17.20 -22.34
C VAL A 37 0.06 -16.58 -20.99
N LEU A 38 1.03 -16.02 -20.29
CA LEU A 38 0.78 -15.38 -19.00
C LEU A 38 -0.08 -14.12 -19.12
N GLU A 39 0.14 -13.27 -20.13
CA GLU A 39 -0.69 -12.09 -20.43
C GLU A 39 -2.15 -12.52 -20.65
N TYR A 40 -2.38 -13.58 -21.43
CA TYR A 40 -3.72 -14.10 -21.68
C TYR A 40 -4.37 -14.72 -20.43
N GLU A 41 -3.68 -15.60 -19.72
CA GLU A 41 -4.24 -16.34 -18.59
C GLU A 41 -4.53 -15.43 -17.39
N THR A 42 -3.66 -14.47 -17.09
CA THR A 42 -3.85 -13.50 -15.99
C THR A 42 -4.98 -12.50 -16.30
N SER A 43 -5.14 -12.10 -17.56
CA SER A 43 -6.21 -11.18 -17.98
C SER A 43 -7.56 -11.86 -18.19
N SER A 44 -7.57 -13.16 -18.54
CA SER A 44 -8.80 -13.89 -18.89
C SER A 44 -9.35 -14.72 -17.73
N ASN A 45 -8.53 -15.60 -17.17
CA ASN A 45 -8.97 -16.73 -16.34
C ASN A 45 -8.59 -16.55 -14.86
N TYR A 46 -7.44 -15.91 -14.60
CA TYR A 46 -6.83 -15.84 -13.28
C TYR A 46 -6.54 -14.41 -12.83
N CYS A 47 -7.58 -13.60 -12.62
CA CYS A 47 -7.48 -12.19 -12.22
C CYS A 47 -6.71 -11.91 -10.91
N ASN A 48 -6.53 -12.93 -10.06
CA ASN A 48 -5.80 -12.82 -8.80
C ASN A 48 -4.27 -12.98 -8.97
N LEU A 49 -3.83 -13.35 -10.17
CA LEU A 49 -2.41 -13.46 -10.50
C LEU A 49 -1.96 -12.23 -11.26
N THR A 50 -0.73 -11.81 -11.01
CA THR A 50 -0.13 -10.65 -11.66
C THR A 50 1.19 -11.04 -12.31
N LEU A 51 1.49 -10.41 -13.44
CA LEU A 51 2.79 -10.53 -14.10
C LEU A 51 3.79 -9.62 -13.37
N VAL A 52 4.98 -10.15 -13.05
CA VAL A 52 6.03 -9.41 -12.35
C VAL A 52 7.22 -9.20 -13.27
N GLY A 53 7.61 -7.94 -13.47
CA GLY A 53 8.75 -7.56 -14.30
C GLY A 53 8.44 -7.51 -15.79
N THR A 54 9.48 -7.31 -16.60
CA THR A 54 9.43 -7.39 -18.07
C THR A 54 9.88 -8.78 -18.50
N GLY A 55 9.43 -9.24 -19.68
CA GLY A 55 9.92 -10.48 -20.28
C GLY A 55 11.45 -10.56 -20.23
N PHE A 56 11.98 -11.65 -19.66
CA PHE A 56 13.42 -11.83 -19.46
C PHE A 56 14.15 -12.24 -20.75
N ASP A 57 13.40 -12.81 -21.70
CA ASP A 57 13.93 -13.27 -22.99
C ASP A 57 12.89 -12.98 -24.09
N PRO A 58 13.07 -11.93 -24.89
CA PRO A 58 12.15 -11.58 -25.96
C PRO A 58 12.24 -12.62 -27.08
N SER A 59 11.30 -13.57 -27.06
CA SER A 59 11.13 -14.57 -28.12
C SER A 59 10.07 -14.13 -29.13
N ALA A 60 10.28 -14.48 -30.40
CA ALA A 60 9.33 -14.21 -31.48
C ALA A 60 8.75 -15.51 -32.05
N PHE A 61 7.44 -15.56 -32.27
CA PHE A 61 6.79 -16.66 -32.97
C PHE A 61 7.05 -16.57 -34.47
N GLY A 62 7.40 -17.71 -35.08
CA GLY A 62 7.62 -17.84 -36.51
C GLY A 62 6.75 -18.94 -37.12
N ILE A 63 6.40 -18.79 -38.39
CA ILE A 63 5.73 -19.82 -39.18
C ILE A 63 6.81 -20.61 -39.93
N VAL A 64 6.78 -21.94 -39.83
CA VAL A 64 7.77 -22.82 -40.46
C VAL A 64 7.15 -23.56 -41.64
N PHE A 65 7.85 -23.62 -42.75
CA PHE A 65 7.45 -24.32 -43.97
C PHE A 65 8.62 -25.13 -44.55
N GLN A 66 8.36 -26.03 -45.50
CA GLN A 66 9.39 -26.86 -46.13
C GLN A 66 10.37 -26.01 -46.94
N LYS A 67 11.63 -26.45 -46.98
CA LYS A 67 12.67 -25.78 -47.78
C LYS A 67 12.28 -25.74 -49.26
N ASN A 68 12.49 -24.58 -49.90
CA ASN A 68 12.13 -24.31 -51.30
C ASN A 68 10.61 -24.31 -51.58
N TRP A 69 9.81 -23.82 -50.64
CA TRP A 69 8.38 -23.66 -50.87
C TRP A 69 8.11 -22.49 -51.82
N VAL A 70 7.39 -22.75 -52.92
CA VAL A 70 7.15 -21.79 -54.02
C VAL A 70 6.49 -20.48 -53.54
N TYR A 71 5.76 -20.51 -52.42
CA TYR A 71 5.01 -19.36 -51.89
C TYR A 71 5.69 -18.66 -50.70
N GLU A 72 6.90 -19.06 -50.32
CA GLU A 72 7.65 -18.46 -49.20
C GLU A 72 7.72 -16.94 -49.30
N GLN A 73 8.17 -16.43 -50.45
CA GLN A 73 8.31 -14.98 -50.67
C GLN A 73 6.98 -14.23 -50.64
N VAL A 74 5.92 -14.84 -51.18
CA VAL A 74 4.58 -14.23 -51.22
C VAL A 74 4.00 -14.15 -49.80
N LEU A 75 4.21 -15.19 -49.00
CA LEU A 75 3.75 -15.21 -47.61
C LEU A 75 4.45 -14.12 -46.77
N ASP A 76 5.78 -14.00 -46.91
CA ASP A 76 6.57 -13.04 -46.14
C ASP A 76 6.16 -11.59 -46.41
N VAL A 77 6.00 -11.23 -47.70
CA VAL A 77 5.54 -9.89 -48.12
C VAL A 77 4.13 -9.60 -47.58
N ASN A 78 3.23 -10.58 -47.61
CA ASN A 78 1.87 -10.41 -47.09
C ASN A 78 1.86 -10.24 -45.56
N ILE A 79 2.70 -10.98 -44.82
CA ILE A 79 2.84 -10.83 -43.37
C ILE A 79 3.38 -9.44 -43.02
N LEU A 80 4.36 -8.94 -43.78
CA LEU A 80 4.89 -7.59 -43.59
C LEU A 80 3.79 -6.54 -43.80
N SER A 81 3.00 -6.67 -44.86
CA SER A 81 1.85 -5.78 -45.13
C SER A 81 0.79 -5.84 -44.01
N LEU A 82 0.54 -7.01 -43.42
CA LEU A 82 -0.37 -7.16 -42.27
C LEU A 82 0.15 -6.47 -41.01
N ARG A 83 1.48 -6.45 -40.81
CA ARG A 83 2.12 -5.71 -39.71
C ARG A 83 2.04 -4.20 -39.94
N GLU A 84 2.37 -3.73 -41.14
CA GLU A 84 2.32 -2.31 -41.51
C GLU A 84 0.90 -1.73 -41.45
N SER A 85 -0.09 -2.49 -41.93
CA SER A 85 -1.51 -2.10 -41.84
C SER A 85 -2.06 -2.11 -40.40
N GLY A 86 -1.32 -2.63 -39.42
CA GLY A 86 -1.78 -2.75 -38.04
C GLY A 86 -2.83 -3.85 -37.82
N THR A 87 -3.10 -4.68 -38.84
CA THR A 87 -4.10 -5.75 -38.75
C THR A 87 -3.74 -6.75 -37.65
N ILE A 88 -2.46 -7.11 -37.51
CA ILE A 88 -1.99 -8.00 -36.44
C ILE A 88 -2.32 -7.43 -35.05
N ASN A 89 -2.15 -6.12 -34.85
CA ASN A 89 -2.44 -5.48 -33.57
C ASN A 89 -3.94 -5.51 -33.27
N ASN A 90 -4.79 -5.35 -34.29
CA ASN A 90 -6.24 -5.50 -34.15
C ASN A 90 -6.65 -6.94 -33.80
N LEU A 91 -5.96 -7.94 -34.35
CA LEU A 91 -6.15 -9.32 -33.90
C LEU A 91 -5.70 -9.50 -32.44
N LYS A 92 -4.54 -8.95 -32.04
CA LYS A 92 -4.10 -9.01 -30.64
C LYS A 92 -5.16 -8.42 -29.72
N SER A 93 -5.63 -7.20 -29.97
CA SER A 93 -6.65 -6.58 -29.13
C SER A 93 -7.94 -7.42 -29.14
N LYS A 94 -8.40 -7.91 -30.28
CA LYS A 94 -9.60 -8.74 -30.35
C LYS A 94 -9.52 -10.00 -29.49
N TRP A 95 -8.39 -10.70 -29.50
CA TRP A 95 -8.24 -11.97 -28.77
C TRP A 95 -7.81 -11.81 -27.32
N PHE A 96 -7.05 -10.76 -26.98
CA PHE A 96 -6.52 -10.53 -25.63
C PHE A 96 -7.36 -9.54 -24.81
N GLN A 97 -8.11 -8.62 -25.43
CA GLN A 97 -8.88 -7.59 -24.73
C GLN A 97 -10.32 -8.02 -24.42
N SER A 98 -10.74 -9.22 -24.86
CA SER A 98 -12.13 -9.70 -24.79
C SER A 98 -12.56 -10.20 -23.41
N ASN A 99 -11.66 -10.39 -22.43
CA ASN A 99 -11.98 -11.23 -21.27
C ASN A 99 -11.99 -10.50 -19.92
N THR A 100 -13.22 -10.34 -19.42
CA THR A 100 -13.78 -10.74 -18.11
C THR A 100 -13.12 -10.42 -16.77
N CYS A 101 -11.82 -10.11 -16.68
CA CYS A 101 -11.34 -9.42 -15.49
C CYS A 101 -11.81 -7.96 -15.61
N SER A 102 -13.08 -7.73 -15.28
CA SER A 102 -13.54 -6.39 -14.92
C SER A 102 -12.46 -5.83 -13.99
N GLN A 103 -12.03 -4.59 -14.19
CA GLN A 103 -11.28 -3.87 -13.17
C GLN A 103 -12.22 -3.62 -11.96
N SER A 104 -12.70 -4.69 -11.35
CA SER A 104 -13.25 -4.80 -10.01
C SER A 104 -12.19 -5.45 -9.11
N LEU A 105 -10.91 -5.25 -9.41
CA LEU A 105 -10.07 -4.66 -8.39
C LEU A 105 -10.59 -3.22 -8.31
N ASP A 106 -11.56 -2.88 -7.46
CA ASP A 106 -11.30 -2.74 -6.02
C ASP A 106 -9.83 -2.39 -5.71
N THR A 107 -9.26 -1.54 -6.56
CA THR A 107 -8.13 -0.66 -6.25
C THR A 107 -8.67 0.54 -5.47
N SER A 108 -9.58 0.27 -4.53
CA SER A 108 -9.72 0.99 -3.27
C SER A 108 -8.69 0.48 -2.24
N THR A 109 -7.77 -0.40 -2.66
CA THR A 109 -6.75 -0.98 -1.79
C THR A 109 -5.36 -0.64 -2.33
N GLY A 110 -4.71 0.37 -1.73
CA GLY A 110 -3.24 0.43 -1.69
C GLY A 110 -2.57 1.73 -2.11
N SER A 111 -3.14 2.55 -3.00
CA SER A 111 -2.44 3.77 -3.48
C SER A 111 -2.75 5.04 -2.67
N SER A 112 -3.78 5.04 -1.81
CA SER A 112 -4.13 6.21 -1.00
C SER A 112 -3.58 6.20 0.42
N ILE A 113 -3.27 5.05 1.03
CA ILE A 113 -2.83 5.05 2.45
C ILE A 113 -1.38 5.51 2.63
N GLU A 114 -0.46 5.15 1.73
CA GLU A 114 0.95 5.56 1.82
C GLU A 114 1.12 7.05 1.50
N VAL A 115 0.42 7.52 0.47
CA VAL A 115 0.43 8.94 0.07
C VAL A 115 -0.24 9.83 1.12
N MET A 116 -1.30 9.35 1.80
CA MET A 116 -1.91 10.09 2.93
C MET A 116 -1.05 10.06 4.20
N GLY A 117 -0.29 8.99 4.43
CA GLY A 117 0.69 8.94 5.53
C GLY A 117 1.76 10.02 5.40
N GLY A 118 2.29 10.24 4.18
CA GLY A 118 3.28 11.29 3.91
C GLY A 118 2.76 12.70 4.18
N LEU A 119 1.49 12.96 3.85
CA LEU A 119 0.86 14.26 4.09
C LEU A 119 0.71 14.54 5.60
N PHE A 120 0.31 13.54 6.39
CA PHE A 120 0.19 13.70 7.85
C PHE A 120 1.53 14.00 8.51
N VAL A 121 2.61 13.32 8.09
CA VAL A 121 3.97 13.55 8.62
C VAL A 121 4.47 14.94 8.30
N THR A 122 4.27 15.42 7.06
CA THR A 122 4.71 16.77 6.67
C THR A 122 3.96 17.87 7.42
N PHE A 123 2.64 17.72 7.63
CA PHE A 123 1.87 18.65 8.46
C PHE A 123 2.34 18.66 9.91
N LEU A 124 2.59 17.49 10.51
CA LEU A 124 3.10 17.39 11.89
C LEU A 124 4.44 18.12 12.06
N VAL A 125 5.37 17.94 11.13
CA VAL A 125 6.68 18.58 11.17
C VAL A 125 6.55 20.10 11.01
N MET A 126 5.72 20.57 10.07
CA MET A 126 5.50 22.01 9.86
C MET A 126 4.83 22.69 11.06
N CYS A 127 3.80 22.06 11.64
CA CYS A 127 3.17 22.54 12.87
C CYS A 127 4.15 22.53 14.05
N GLY A 128 4.96 21.47 14.19
CA GLY A 128 5.97 21.37 15.24
C GLY A 128 7.02 22.48 15.16
N LEU A 129 7.60 22.71 13.98
CA LEU A 129 8.57 23.79 13.75
C LEU A 129 7.96 25.17 14.01
N SER A 130 6.73 25.40 13.56
CA SER A 130 6.00 26.65 13.80
C SER A 130 5.80 26.92 15.30
N LEU A 131 5.36 25.92 16.07
CA LEU A 131 5.20 26.02 17.52
C LEU A 131 6.53 26.27 18.24
N ILE A 132 7.59 25.57 17.84
CA ILE A 132 8.93 25.75 18.42
C ILE A 132 9.42 27.17 18.19
N PHE A 133 9.32 27.68 16.95
CA PHE A 133 9.74 29.03 16.63
C PHE A 133 8.94 30.10 17.41
N PHE A 134 7.61 29.92 17.50
CA PHE A 134 6.76 30.79 18.29
C PHE A 134 7.13 30.81 19.77
N ILE A 135 7.40 29.64 20.37
CA ILE A 135 7.80 29.54 21.78
C ILE A 135 9.17 30.20 22.02
N LEU A 136 10.12 30.07 21.09
CA LEU A 136 11.45 30.67 21.19
C LEU A 136 11.40 32.20 21.13
N VAL A 137 10.66 32.76 20.17
CA VAL A 137 10.53 34.23 20.00
C VAL A 137 9.72 34.84 21.14
N ASN A 138 8.60 34.23 21.49
CA ASN A 138 7.71 34.75 22.52
C ASN A 138 8.05 34.25 23.93
N ARG A 139 9.25 33.69 24.17
CA ARG A 139 9.64 33.09 25.46
C ARG A 139 9.41 34.03 26.65
N SER A 140 9.71 35.32 26.49
CA SER A 140 9.49 36.35 27.52
C SER A 140 7.99 36.64 27.79
N HIS A 141 7.18 36.66 26.73
CA HIS A 141 5.75 36.95 26.80
C HIS A 141 4.93 35.72 27.26
N ILE A 142 5.36 34.52 26.89
CA ILE A 142 4.74 33.25 27.28
C ILE A 142 5.03 32.94 28.75
N ILE A 143 6.28 33.12 29.22
CA ILE A 143 6.61 32.90 30.64
C ILE A 143 5.81 33.83 31.53
N SER A 144 5.70 35.12 31.17
CA SER A 144 4.92 36.08 31.96
C SER A 144 3.41 35.77 31.97
N ARG A 145 2.83 35.38 30.82
CA ARG A 145 1.42 34.97 30.73
C ARG A 145 1.13 33.66 31.49
N LEU A 146 2.01 32.67 31.37
CA LEU A 146 1.90 31.41 32.11
C LEU A 146 2.04 31.63 33.62
N TRP A 147 2.98 32.48 34.06
CA TRP A 147 3.10 32.89 35.46
C TRP A 147 1.83 33.59 35.96
N GLN A 148 1.21 34.45 35.15
CA GLN A 148 -0.05 35.10 35.54
C GLN A 148 -1.20 34.11 35.68
N ILE A 149 -1.32 33.13 34.79
CA ILE A 149 -2.36 32.09 34.87
C ILE A 149 -2.13 31.20 36.08
N ILE A 150 -0.91 30.71 36.29
CA ILE A 150 -0.54 29.87 37.45
C ILE A 150 -0.78 30.63 38.75
N ASN A 151 -0.37 31.90 38.83
CA ASN A 151 -0.64 32.72 40.00
C ASN A 151 -2.15 32.90 40.22
N LYS A 152 -2.93 33.17 39.17
CA LYS A 152 -4.38 33.36 39.30
C LYS A 152 -5.09 32.08 39.78
N VAL A 153 -4.65 30.90 39.32
CA VAL A 153 -5.11 29.60 39.83
C VAL A 153 -4.67 29.40 41.29
N ARG A 154 -3.41 29.72 41.61
CA ARG A 154 -2.85 29.63 42.97
C ARG A 154 -3.53 30.59 43.96
N TYR A 155 -3.95 31.77 43.51
CA TYR A 155 -4.76 32.72 44.27
C TYR A 155 -6.17 32.17 44.52
N ARG A 156 -6.83 31.58 43.51
CA ARG A 156 -8.16 30.95 43.70
C ARG A 156 -8.15 29.76 44.64
N VAL A 157 -7.18 28.85 44.49
CA VAL A 157 -7.04 27.70 45.41
C VAL A 157 -6.85 28.17 46.85
N ARG A 158 -6.04 29.22 47.06
CA ARG A 158 -5.80 29.82 48.39
C ARG A 158 -7.05 30.49 49.00
N GLN A 159 -8.02 30.91 48.20
CA GLN A 159 -9.30 31.44 48.71
C GLN A 159 -10.24 30.32 49.14
N THR A 160 -10.32 29.22 48.39
CA THR A 160 -11.14 28.05 48.76
C THR A 160 -10.66 27.38 50.05
N THR A 161 -9.35 27.42 50.35
CA THR A 161 -8.81 26.91 51.62
C THR A 161 -9.11 27.84 52.82
N ARG A 162 -9.41 29.12 52.59
CA ARG A 162 -9.69 30.10 53.67
C ARG A 162 -11.17 30.15 54.05
N THR A 163 -12.08 29.77 53.15
CA THR A 163 -13.52 29.64 53.45
C THR A 163 -13.89 28.34 54.16
N SER A 164 -12.93 27.41 54.35
CA SER A 164 -13.15 26.20 55.15
C SER A 164 -12.83 26.36 56.64
N SER A 165 -12.26 27.50 57.06
CA SER A 165 -11.87 27.73 58.47
C SER A 165 -12.86 28.57 59.28
N ASP A 166 -13.95 29.06 58.68
CA ASP A 166 -14.98 29.82 59.38
C ASP A 166 -16.28 28.99 59.47
N ILE A 167 -16.22 27.87 60.20
CA ILE A 167 -17.41 27.20 60.74
C ILE A 167 -17.47 27.58 62.23
N PRO A 168 -18.48 28.34 62.71
CA PRO A 168 -18.62 28.62 64.13
C PRO A 168 -19.09 27.34 64.84
N LEU A 169 -18.24 26.78 65.70
CA LEU A 169 -18.62 25.74 66.65
C LEU A 169 -19.14 26.41 67.94
N ASP A 170 -20.43 26.70 67.99
CA ASP A 170 -21.17 26.80 69.25
C ASP A 170 -22.40 25.88 69.19
N GLY A 171 -22.47 24.92 70.12
CA GLY A 171 -23.52 23.89 70.20
C GLY A 171 -22.97 22.50 70.54
N PRO A 172 -23.63 21.74 71.43
CA PRO A 172 -22.96 21.01 72.52
C PRO A 172 -22.32 19.67 72.16
N ARG A 173 -21.30 19.32 72.94
CA ARG A 173 -20.50 18.08 72.85
C ARG A 173 -21.35 16.82 73.09
N PRO A 174 -21.02 15.70 72.43
CA PRO A 174 -20.90 14.42 73.12
C PRO A 174 -19.54 13.78 72.81
N PHE A 175 -18.71 13.56 73.83
CA PHE A 175 -18.52 12.26 74.50
C PHE A 175 -17.77 11.25 73.62
N ILE A 176 -16.44 11.35 73.64
CA ILE A 176 -15.56 10.26 73.22
C ILE A 176 -15.23 9.46 74.49
N ILE A 177 -15.67 8.22 74.50
CA ILE A 177 -15.39 7.19 75.49
C ILE A 177 -13.88 6.89 75.43
N VAL A 178 -13.21 6.94 76.59
CA VAL A 178 -11.88 6.37 76.80
C VAL A 178 -12.06 4.94 77.30
N GLU A 179 -11.34 4.02 76.69
CA GLU A 179 -11.25 2.57 76.94
C GLU A 179 -11.13 2.15 78.42
N VAL A 180 -11.87 1.09 78.79
CA VAL A 180 -11.37 -0.14 79.46
C VAL A 180 -12.11 -1.33 78.84
#